data_AF-A0A962MHF8-F1
#
_entry.id   AF-A0A962MHF8-F1
#
_cell.length_a   1.000
_cell.length_b   1.000
_cell.length_c   1.000
_cell.angle_alpha   90.00
_cell.angle_beta   90.00
_cell.angle_gamma   90.00
#
_symmetry.space_group_name_H-M   'P 1'
#
loop_
_entity.id
_entity.type
_entity.pdbx_description
1 polymer ?
#
loop_
_entity_poly.entity_id
_entity_poly.type
_entity_poly.pdbx_seq_one_letter_code
_entity_poly.pdbx_strand_id
1 'polypeptide(L)' 'QAARDFMLGHMTILTAVLFEEIPGVQLSDGAQMAIKQAKQELFQPDWKKVFEPEAMLQSVRSITNPPQ' A
#
# COMPACT_ATOMS: atom_id res chain seq x y z
N GLN A 1 19.18 1.71 14.16
CA GLN A 1 19.25 2.32 12.81
C GLN A 1 18.97 1.31 11.68
N ALA A 2 19.60 0.12 11.69
CA ALA A 2 19.50 -0.88 10.61
C ALA A 2 18.08 -1.19 10.09
N ALA A 3 17.08 -1.38 10.96
CA ALA A 3 15.71 -1.66 10.52
C ALA A 3 15.08 -0.51 9.70
N ARG A 4 15.39 0.75 10.05
CA ARG A 4 14.91 1.92 9.31
C ARG A 4 15.56 1.99 7.93
N ASP A 5 16.88 1.82 7.87
CA ASP A 5 17.62 1.86 6.61
C ASP A 5 17.18 0.73 5.67
N PHE A 6 16.95 -0.48 6.23
CA PHE A 6 16.38 -1.60 5.49
C PHE A 6 15.02 -1.24 4.87
N MET A 7 14.08 -0.72 5.67
CA MET A 7 12.75 -0.34 5.19
C MET A 7 12.80 0.75 4.13
N LEU A 8 13.59 1.80 4.34
CA LEU A 8 13.68 2.92 3.40
C LEU A 8 14.34 2.52 2.07
N GLY A 9 15.37 1.67 2.12
CA GLY A 9 15.99 1.09 0.93
C GLY A 9 15.00 0.26 0.12
N HIS A 10 14.23 -0.61 0.78
CA HIS A 10 13.22 -1.45 0.13
C HIS A 10 12.06 -0.63 -0.42
N MET A 11 11.56 0.38 0.30
CA MET A 11 10.53 1.28 -0.22
C MET A 11 10.99 1.97 -1.51
N THR A 12 12.24 2.42 -1.57
CA THR A 12 12.80 3.09 -2.75
C THR A 12 12.80 2.17 -3.97
N ILE A 13 13.42 1.00 -3.87
CA ILE A 13 13.54 0.10 -5.04
C ILE A 13 12.20 -0.56 -5.41
N LEU A 14 11.38 -0.95 -4.43
CA LEU A 14 10.11 -1.63 -4.71
C LEU A 14 9.10 -0.67 -5.36
N THR A 15 9.08 0.60 -4.98
CA THR A 15 8.22 1.60 -5.64
C THR A 15 8.70 1.94 -7.05
N ALA A 16 10.01 2.07 -7.26
CA ALA A 16 10.59 2.27 -8.60
C ALA A 16 10.24 1.13 -9.57
N VAL A 17 10.29 -0.12 -9.10
CA VAL A 17 9.87 -1.28 -9.90
C VAL A 17 8.35 -1.28 -10.14
N LEU A 18 7.53 -1.01 -9.10
CA LEU A 18 6.08 -1.03 -9.20
C LEU A 18 5.51 0.00 -10.20
N PHE A 19 6.13 1.17 -10.28
CA PHE A 19 5.72 2.25 -11.17
C PHE A 19 6.54 2.33 -12.47
N GLU A 20 7.29 1.28 -12.81
CA GLU A 20 8.04 1.15 -14.06
C GLU A 20 9.12 2.24 -14.29
N GLU A 21 9.63 2.86 -13.23
CA GLU A 21 10.77 3.80 -13.29
C GLU A 21 12.07 3.12 -13.73
N ILE A 22 12.13 1.78 -13.62
CA ILE A 22 13.23 0.95 -14.13
C ILE A 22 12.63 -0.13 -15.04
N PRO A 23 12.50 0.15 -16.35
CA PRO A 23 11.81 -0.75 -17.27
C PRO A 23 12.42 -2.14 -17.35
N GLY A 24 11.57 -3.17 -17.41
CA GLY A 24 12.00 -4.57 -17.57
C GLY A 24 12.49 -5.25 -16.29
N VAL A 25 12.61 -4.53 -15.18
CA VAL A 25 12.92 -5.13 -13.87
C VAL A 25 11.66 -5.70 -13.24
N GLN A 26 11.74 -6.91 -12.69
CA GLN A 26 10.64 -7.58 -12.01
C GLN A 26 11.04 -8.04 -10.61
N LEU A 27 10.04 -8.18 -9.74
CA LEU A 27 10.24 -8.80 -8.44
C LEU A 27 10.49 -10.30 -8.61
N SER A 28 11.45 -10.83 -7.84
CA SER A 28 11.72 -12.27 -7.79
C SER A 28 10.48 -13.09 -7.41
N ASP A 29 10.43 -14.36 -7.82
CA ASP A 29 9.32 -15.28 -7.51
C ASP A 29 9.07 -15.38 -5.99
N GLY A 30 10.14 -15.40 -5.18
CA GLY A 30 10.03 -15.40 -3.72
C GLY A 30 9.35 -14.15 -3.17
N ALA A 31 9.69 -12.97 -3.72
CA ALA A 31 9.04 -11.72 -3.35
C ALA A 31 7.55 -11.68 -3.78
N GLN A 32 7.23 -12.22 -4.95
CA GLN A 32 5.83 -12.32 -5.40
C GLN A 32 5.01 -13.27 -4.51
N MET A 33 5.59 -14.40 -4.10
CA MET A 33 4.95 -15.33 -3.15
C MET A 33 4.70 -14.67 -1.80
N ALA A 34 5.70 -13.94 -1.26
CA ALA A 34 5.56 -13.20 0.00
C ALA A 34 4.44 -12.15 -0.07
N ILE A 35 4.32 -11.42 -1.18
CA ILE A 35 3.24 -10.45 -1.39
C ILE A 35 1.87 -11.15 -1.39
N LYS A 36 1.75 -12.30 -2.07
CA LYS A 36 0.48 -13.04 -2.13
C LYS A 36 0.00 -13.46 -0.74
N GLN A 37 0.91 -13.96 0.10
CA GLN A 37 0.61 -14.36 1.48
C GLN A 37 0.27 -13.14 2.35
N ALA A 38 1.15 -12.13 2.34
CA ALA A 38 0.96 -10.93 3.15
C ALA A 38 -0.33 -10.17 2.82
N LYS A 39 -0.78 -10.16 1.56
CA LYS A 39 -2.04 -9.51 1.18
C LYS A 39 -3.26 -10.09 1.90
N GLN A 40 -3.25 -11.39 2.19
CA GLN A 40 -4.35 -12.07 2.88
C GLN A 40 -4.38 -11.77 4.38
N GLU A 41 -3.22 -11.52 4.98
CA GLU A 41 -3.08 -11.22 6.40
C GLU A 41 -3.27 -9.73 6.72
N LEU A 42 -2.84 -8.84 5.81
CA LEU A 42 -2.78 -7.40 6.08
C LEU A 42 -4.04 -6.64 5.68
N PHE A 43 -4.70 -7.01 4.57
CA PHE A 43 -5.81 -6.23 4.02
C PHE A 43 -7.15 -6.86 4.35
N GLN A 44 -8.10 -6.03 4.77
CA GLN A 44 -9.50 -6.45 4.84
C GLN A 44 -10.00 -6.88 3.45
N PRO A 45 -10.82 -7.94 3.32
CA PRO A 45 -11.28 -8.43 2.02
C PRO A 45 -11.94 -7.36 1.14
N ASP A 46 -12.64 -6.40 1.76
CA ASP A 46 -13.37 -5.31 1.13
C ASP A 46 -12.64 -3.96 1.22
N TRP A 47 -11.32 -3.94 1.47
CA TRP A 47 -10.56 -2.70 1.75
C TRP A 47 -10.75 -1.60 0.70
N LYS A 48 -11.05 -1.95 -0.56
CA LYS A 48 -11.31 -0.98 -1.65
C LYS A 48 -12.60 -0.17 -1.48
N LYS A 49 -13.49 -0.52 -0.55
CA LYS A 49 -14.71 0.25 -0.25
C LYS A 49 -14.44 1.72 0.11
N VAL A 50 -13.22 2.02 0.56
CA VAL A 50 -12.79 3.40 0.86
C VAL A 50 -12.90 4.35 -0.35
N PHE A 51 -12.95 3.81 -1.57
CA PHE A 51 -13.12 4.58 -2.80
C PHE A 51 -14.58 4.74 -3.24
N GLU A 52 -15.54 4.12 -2.54
CA GLU A 52 -16.96 4.26 -2.86
C GLU A 52 -17.45 5.69 -2.54
N PRO A 53 -18.39 6.26 -3.32
CA PRO A 53 -18.85 7.63 -3.11
C PRO A 53 -19.34 7.93 -1.69
N GLU A 54 -20.04 6.99 -1.05
CA GLU A 54 -20.55 7.16 0.32
C GLU A 54 -19.40 7.20 1.34
N ALA A 55 -18.44 6.28 1.24
CA ALA A 55 -17.27 6.25 2.13
C ALA A 55 -16.42 7.53 1.99
N MET A 56 -16.28 8.03 0.77
CA MET A 56 -15.61 9.28 0.47
C MET A 56 -16.35 10.48 1.08
N LEU A 57 -17.68 10.57 0.89
CA LEU A 57 -18.50 11.64 1.47
C LEU A 57 -18.47 11.63 3.00
N GLN A 58 -18.52 10.44 3.61
CA GLN A 58 -18.38 10.29 5.05
C GLN A 58 -17.01 10.79 5.54
N SER A 59 -15.93 10.40 4.86
CA SER A 59 -14.57 10.88 5.16
C SER A 59 -14.47 12.41 5.13
N VAL A 60 -15.02 13.05 4.09
CA VAL A 60 -15.07 14.52 3.99
C VAL A 60 -15.86 15.13 5.14
N ARG A 61 -17.03 14.59 5.49
CA ARG A 61 -17.84 15.08 6.62
C ARG A 61 -17.10 14.97 7.94
N SER A 62 -16.38 13.88 8.19
CA SER A 62 -15.59 13.71 9.42
C SER A 62 -14.46 14.73 9.57
N ILE A 63 -13.84 15.15 8.46
CA ILE A 63 -12.77 16.17 8.47
C ILE A 63 -13.36 17.58 8.64
N THR A 64 -14.48 17.85 7.96
CA THR A 64 -15.08 19.21 7.91
C THR A 64 -16.03 19.51 9.07
N ASN A 65 -16.56 18.49 9.74
CA ASN A 65 -17.41 18.60 10.93
C ASN A 65 -16.89 17.67 12.05
N PRO A 66 -15.70 17.95 12.61
CA PRO A 66 -15.16 17.11 13.67
C PRO A 66 -16.10 17.15 14.90
N PRO A 67 -16.27 16.02 15.62
CA PRO A 67 -16.98 16.04 16.89
C PRO A 67 -16.27 16.99 17.87
N GLN A 68 -17.06 17.76 18.62
CA GLN A 68 -16.57 18.66 19.67
C GLN A 68 -15.94 17.88 20.83
#